data_AF-A0A8I1X0D7-F1
#
_entry.id   AF-A0A8I1X0D7-F1
#
_cell.length_a   1.000
_cell.length_b   1.000
_cell.length_c   1.000
_cell.angle_alpha   90.00
_cell.angle_beta   90.00
_cell.angle_gamma   90.00
#
_symmetry.space_group_name_H-M   'P 1'
#
loop_
_entity.id
_entity.type
_entity.pdbx_description
1 polymer ?
#
loop_
_entity_poly.entity_id
_entity_poly.type
_entity_poly.pdbx_seq_one_letter_code
_entity_poly.pdbx_strand_id
1 'polypeptide(L)' 'MIDIRKWIFAIICPPAAVLNKEVGTIMLVGLLTALFWVPGVVAAFYLLIRDEVRMSRHQPQV' A
#
# COMPACT_ATOMS: atom_id res chain seq x y z
N MET A 1 5.17 7.74 26.78
CA MET A 1 4.46 8.38 25.66
C MET A 1 4.53 7.40 24.52
N ILE A 2 3.40 6.78 24.13
CA ILE A 2 3.42 5.68 23.16
C ILE A 2 3.51 6.28 21.75
N ASP A 3 4.62 6.05 21.07
CA ASP A 3 4.91 6.63 19.75
C ASP A 3 4.12 5.89 18.65
N ILE A 4 2.82 6.13 18.59
CA ILE A 4 1.88 5.61 17.57
C ILE A 4 2.40 5.83 16.13
N ARG A 5 3.18 6.89 15.91
CA ARG A 5 3.84 7.17 14.63
C ARG A 5 4.82 6.06 14.21
N LYS A 6 5.55 5.45 15.15
CA LYS A 6 6.49 4.35 14.87
C LYS A 6 5.75 3.06 14.54
N TRP A 7 4.58 2.85 15.13
CA TRP A 7 3.72 1.69 14.88
C TRP A 7 3.06 1.76 13.50
N ILE A 8 2.56 2.93 13.11
CA ILE A 8 2.06 3.19 11.75
C ILE A 8 3.18 3.00 10.72
N PHE A 9 4.39 3.47 10.99
CA PHE A 9 5.54 3.23 10.13
C PHE A 9 5.99 1.76 10.10
N ALA A 10 5.87 1.01 11.19
CA ALA A 10 6.20 -0.42 11.23
C ALA A 10 5.19 -1.27 10.44
N ILE A 11 3.92 -0.84 10.36
CA ILE A 11 2.87 -1.50 9.56
C ILE A 11 3.02 -1.14 8.08
N ILE A 12 3.38 0.12 7.75
CA ILE A 12 3.50 0.58 6.36
C ILE A 12 4.88 0.29 5.73
N CYS A 13 5.92 0.20 6.55
CA CYS A 13 7.30 -0.07 6.14
C CYS A 13 7.94 -1.12 7.07
N PRO A 14 7.41 -2.36 7.10
CA PRO A 14 7.95 -3.45 7.89
C PRO A 14 9.42 -3.78 7.61
N PRO A 15 9.99 -3.67 6.38
CA PRO A 15 11.43 -3.95 6.18
C PRO A 15 12.33 -2.99 6.96
N ALA A 16 11.92 -1.74 7.21
CA ALA A 16 12.72 -0.76 7.94
C ALA A 16 12.90 -1.12 9.43
N ALA A 17 11.92 -1.81 10.02
CA ALA A 17 11.98 -2.26 11.42
C ALA A 17 12.92 -3.45 11.62
N VAL A 18 13.17 -4.23 10.55
CA VAL A 18 14.02 -5.43 10.58
C VAL A 18 15.43 -5.17 10.05
N LEU A 19 15.79 -3.94 9.69
CA LEU A 19 17.14 -3.57 9.20
C LEU A 19 18.29 -3.98 10.16
N ASN A 20 18.01 -4.17 11.44
CA ASN A 20 18.96 -4.63 12.45
C ASN A 20 19.00 -6.18 12.61
N LYS A 21 18.29 -6.93 11.76
CA LYS A 21 18.22 -8.40 11.79
C LYS A 21 18.86 -9.01 10.55
N GLU A 22 18.97 -10.33 10.55
CA GLU A 22 19.42 -11.18 9.45
C GLU A 22 18.99 -10.62 8.07
N VAL A 23 19.94 -10.44 7.15
CA VAL A 23 19.68 -9.94 5.79
C VAL A 23 18.58 -10.74 5.08
N GLY A 24 18.53 -12.05 5.31
CA GLY A 24 17.48 -12.93 4.77
C GLY A 24 16.07 -12.57 5.24
N THR A 25 15.92 -12.13 6.50
CA THR A 25 14.60 -11.70 7.04
C THR A 25 14.15 -10.38 6.42
N ILE A 26 15.07 -9.42 6.24
CA ILE A 26 14.77 -8.12 5.63
C ILE A 26 14.29 -8.31 4.20
N MET A 27 15.00 -9.15 3.43
CA MET A 27 14.68 -9.42 2.03
C MET A 27 13.36 -10.16 1.87
N LEU A 28 13.08 -11.14 2.75
CA LEU A 28 11.80 -11.87 2.76
C LEU A 28 10.62 -10.94 3.09
N VAL A 29 10.72 -10.14 4.16
CA VAL A 29 9.67 -9.21 4.58
C VAL A 29 9.44 -8.12 3.53
N GLY A 30 10.50 -7.55 2.98
CA GLY A 30 10.40 -6.54 1.90
C GLY A 30 9.73 -7.10 0.64
N LEU A 31 10.09 -8.32 0.22
CA LEU A 31 9.49 -8.97 -0.95
C LEU A 31 8.01 -9.31 -0.70
N LEU A 32 7.68 -9.81 0.48
CA LEU A 32 6.31 -10.14 0.87
C LEU A 32 5.44 -8.88 0.91
N THR A 33 5.95 -7.79 1.48
CA THR A 33 5.27 -6.49 1.47
C THR A 33 5.04 -5.99 0.04
N ALA A 34 6.04 -6.04 -0.84
CA ALA A 34 5.86 -5.65 -2.23
C ALA A 34 4.83 -6.53 -2.97
N LEU A 35 4.86 -7.85 -2.75
CA LEU A 35 3.92 -8.82 -3.33
C LEU A 35 2.46 -8.55 -2.94
N PHE A 36 2.20 -8.11 -1.71
CA PHE A 36 0.83 -7.78 -1.27
C PHE A 36 0.45 -6.32 -1.53
N TRP A 37 1.40 -5.40 -1.57
CA TRP A 37 1.16 -3.98 -1.78
C TRP A 37 0.83 -3.64 -3.23
N VAL A 38 1.63 -4.15 -4.18
CA VAL A 38 1.43 -3.90 -5.61
C VAL A 38 0.02 -4.28 -6.08
N PRO A 39 -0.52 -5.50 -5.83
CA PRO A 39 -1.87 -5.85 -6.25
C PRO A 39 -2.95 -5.00 -5.55
N GLY A 40 -2.73 -4.58 -4.29
CA GLY A 40 -3.66 -3.70 -3.58
C GLY A 40 -3.73 -2.29 -4.18
N VAL A 41 -2.59 -1.71 -4.54
CA VAL A 41 -2.52 -0.39 -5.19
C VAL A 41 -3.16 -0.44 -6.59
N VAL A 42 -2.88 -1.50 -7.35
CA VAL A 42 -3.48 -1.71 -8.68
C VAL A 42 -5.00 -1.84 -8.58
N ALA A 43 -5.52 -2.58 -7.59
CA ALA A 43 -6.95 -2.71 -7.36
C ALA A 43 -7.61 -1.36 -7.00
N ALA A 44 -6.97 -0.56 -6.14
CA ALA A 44 -7.45 0.78 -5.79
C ALA A 44 -7.48 1.72 -7.00
N PHE A 45 -6.41 1.74 -7.81
CA PHE A 45 -6.37 2.52 -9.05
C PHE A 45 -7.46 2.09 -10.03
N TYR A 46 -7.63 0.77 -10.24
CA TYR A 46 -8.68 0.25 -11.10
C TYR A 46 -10.07 0.69 -10.64
N LEU A 47 -10.34 0.65 -9.33
CA LEU A 47 -11.62 1.09 -8.77
C LEU A 47 -11.85 2.59 -8.99
N LEU A 48 -10.84 3.44 -8.73
CA LEU A 48 -10.92 4.88 -8.96
C LEU A 48 -11.19 5.23 -10.42
N ILE A 49 -10.48 4.58 -11.36
CA ILE A 49 -10.70 4.78 -12.79
C ILE A 49 -12.12 4.38 -13.19
N ARG A 50 -12.64 3.28 -12.65
CA ARG A 50 -14.01 2.85 -12.93
C ARG A 50 -15.07 3.79 -12.37
N ASP A 51 -14.82 4.36 -11.21
CA ASP A 51 -15.72 5.33 -10.57
C ASP A 51 -15.79 6.62 -11.40
N GLU A 52 -14.64 7.17 -11.79
CA GLU A 52 -14.53 8.36 -12.65
C GLU A 52 -15.27 8.18 -13.99
N VAL A 53 -15.10 7.04 -14.66
CA VAL A 53 -15.79 6.72 -15.91
C VAL A 53 -17.30 6.60 -15.72
N ARG A 54 -17.75 6.05 -14.57
CA ARG A 54 -19.18 5.96 -14.24
C ARG A 54 -19.77 7.36 -13.98
N MET A 55 -19.04 8.23 -13.29
CA MET A 55 -19.45 9.62 -13.03
C MET A 55 -19.53 10.44 -14.31
N SER A 56 -18.52 10.30 -15.18
CA SER A 56 -18.52 10.90 -16.53
C SER A 56 -19.73 10.44 -17.38
N ARG A 57 -20.18 9.20 -17.20
CA ARG A 57 -21.39 8.66 -17.86
C ARG A 57 -22.71 9.17 -17.27
N HIS A 58 -22.71 9.66 -16.03
CA HIS A 58 -23.88 10.21 -15.34
C HIS A 58 -23.98 11.73 -15.40
N GLN A 59 -23.02 12.41 -16.04
CA GLN A 59 -23.16 13.80 -16.41
C GLN A 59 -23.78 13.88 -17.81
N PRO A 60 -25.13 13.97 -17.94
CA PRO A 60 -25.74 14.34 -19.20
C PRO A 60 -25.26 15.75 -19.54
N GLN A 61 -24.83 15.88 -20.80
CA GLN A 61 -24.63 17.12 -21.56
C GLN A 61 -25.38 18.33 -20.97
N VAL A 62 -24.64 19.37 -20.60
CA VAL A 62 -25.15 20.75 -20.48
C VAL A 62 -24.95 21.47 -21.81
#